data_AF-A0A4R3KGB9-F1
#
_entry.id   AF-A0A4R3KGB9-F1
#
_cell.length_a   1.000
_cell.length_b   1.000
_cell.length_c   1.000
_cell.angle_alpha   90.00
_cell.angle_beta   90.00
_cell.angle_gamma   90.00
#
_symmetry.space_group_name_H-M   'P 1'
#
loop_
_entity.id
_entity.type
_entity.pdbx_description
1 polymer ?
#
loop_
_entity_poly.entity_id
_entity_poly.type
_entity_poly.pdbx_seq_one_letter_code
_entity_poly.pdbx_strand_id
1 'polypeptide(L)'
;MNDPVLNLPELCRQIISSSSKELAPEHRLGPRLVCPEYSKSIPEVKTYPLPTDERIFALCWNIASDSTIYATMCPSPEPFRYHRSFESGTITQLHTHDYIELAYVVEGAFHQKILGNNIVFQKGELCLVDKNCLHQDYLREEPAVILFLGMSNDMFSEIMDENITTQKIIAFLQSALMKQKDVRQYLHFTPGNTAGHEIEDYFYLLLKELHERNVGYRYICKGILLRIFRILSTEYDFSLSGEQRRTMSWIVFEEVSEYIQRNYAHITIQELADTFHFQEDYFNRLIKNNTGLTYSAYVQQIRLERAEQLLTDTQKSVEEISEIVGYHNKGYFYKIFREKYGTTPSRYRKNS
;
A
#
# COMPACT_ATOMS: atom_id res chain seq x y z
N MET A 1 18.66 6.05 -37.44
CA MET A 1 18.18 7.32 -36.88
C MET A 1 17.89 7.03 -35.43
N ASN A 2 18.69 7.56 -34.51
CA ASN A 2 18.40 7.43 -33.09
C ASN A 2 17.24 8.36 -32.80
N ASP A 3 16.07 7.80 -32.47
CA ASP A 3 15.01 8.59 -31.84
C ASP A 3 15.61 9.30 -30.62
N PRO A 4 15.31 10.59 -30.39
CA PRO A 4 15.71 11.24 -29.15
C PRO A 4 15.19 10.41 -27.99
N VAL A 5 16.02 10.15 -26.98
CA VAL A 5 15.58 9.48 -25.75
C VAL A 5 14.54 10.38 -25.10
N LEU A 6 13.26 10.08 -25.31
CA LEU A 6 12.18 10.78 -24.63
C LEU A 6 12.27 10.51 -23.13
N ASN A 7 12.17 11.56 -22.31
CA ASN A 7 11.95 11.39 -20.88
C ASN A 7 10.44 11.21 -20.59
N LEU A 8 10.10 10.90 -19.33
CA LEU A 8 8.72 10.67 -18.90
C LEU A 8 7.75 11.83 -19.24
N PRO A 9 8.05 13.10 -18.92
CA PRO A 9 7.20 14.23 -19.31
C PRO A 9 6.91 14.32 -20.81
N GLU A 10 7.93 14.14 -21.65
CA GLU A 10 7.71 14.17 -23.10
C GLU A 10 6.88 12.99 -23.59
N LEU A 11 7.08 11.78 -23.03
CA LEU A 11 6.25 10.62 -23.36
C LEU A 11 4.78 10.85 -23.00
N CYS A 12 4.50 11.41 -21.82
CA CYS A 12 3.14 11.75 -21.41
C CYS A 12 2.46 12.68 -22.42
N ARG A 13 3.15 13.75 -22.82
CA ARG A 13 2.64 14.71 -23.83
C ARG A 13 2.54 14.09 -25.21
N GLN A 14 3.49 13.23 -25.60
CA GLN A 14 3.46 12.54 -26.89
C GLN A 14 2.23 11.64 -26.98
N ILE A 15 1.94 10.81 -25.97
CA ILE A 15 0.77 9.92 -25.99
C ILE A 15 -0.54 10.73 -26.05
N ILE A 16 -0.60 11.86 -25.33
CA ILE A 16 -1.76 12.77 -25.38
C ILE A 16 -1.93 13.38 -26.78
N SER A 17 -0.84 13.80 -27.43
CA SER A 17 -0.87 14.54 -28.71
C SER A 17 -0.86 13.65 -29.97
N SER A 18 -0.33 12.43 -29.89
CA SER A 18 -0.25 11.49 -31.01
C SER A 18 -1.59 10.86 -31.38
N SER A 19 -2.59 11.01 -30.50
CA SER A 19 -3.93 10.47 -30.69
C SER A 19 -4.70 11.28 -31.73
N SER A 20 -5.02 10.66 -32.88
CA SER A 20 -5.80 11.30 -33.96
C SER A 20 -7.28 11.48 -33.61
N LYS A 21 -7.77 10.75 -32.61
CA LYS A 21 -9.17 10.79 -32.17
C LYS A 21 -9.35 11.75 -31.01
N GLU A 22 -10.07 12.83 -31.27
CA GLU A 22 -10.47 13.80 -30.24
C GLU A 22 -11.84 13.43 -29.67
N LEU A 23 -11.92 13.30 -28.35
CA LEU A 23 -13.16 13.06 -27.63
C LEU A 23 -13.82 14.40 -27.32
N ALA A 24 -15.09 14.53 -27.72
CA ALA A 24 -15.90 15.68 -27.34
C ALA A 24 -16.01 15.79 -25.80
N PRO A 25 -16.17 17.01 -25.23
CA PRO A 25 -16.31 17.22 -23.79
C PRO A 25 -17.45 16.39 -23.15
N GLU A 26 -18.54 16.21 -23.88
CA GLU A 26 -19.72 15.41 -23.52
C GLU A 26 -19.58 13.90 -23.75
N HIS A 27 -18.40 13.43 -24.20
CA HIS A 27 -18.18 12.00 -24.38
C HIS A 27 -18.36 11.27 -23.04
N ARG A 28 -18.95 10.07 -23.07
CA ARG A 28 -19.23 9.25 -21.88
C ARG A 28 -18.01 8.93 -20.98
N LEU A 29 -16.80 9.05 -21.54
CA LEU A 29 -15.55 8.90 -20.78
C LEU A 29 -15.12 10.20 -20.08
N GLY A 30 -15.67 11.36 -20.43
CA GLY A 30 -15.33 12.64 -19.84
C GLY A 30 -15.38 12.63 -18.30
N PRO A 31 -16.48 12.18 -17.67
CA PRO A 31 -16.55 12.05 -16.21
C PRO A 31 -15.48 11.12 -15.61
N ARG A 32 -14.98 10.17 -16.41
CA ARG A 32 -13.89 9.29 -15.97
C ARG A 32 -12.53 9.96 -16.02
N LEU A 33 -12.31 10.82 -17.00
CA LEU A 33 -11.02 11.46 -17.25
C LEU A 33 -10.85 12.72 -16.41
N VAL A 34 -11.85 13.61 -16.44
CA VAL A 34 -11.92 14.84 -15.64
C VAL A 34 -13.40 15.19 -15.42
N CYS A 35 -13.90 14.97 -14.19
CA CYS A 35 -15.26 15.33 -13.81
C CYS A 35 -15.25 16.49 -12.82
N PRO A 36 -15.60 17.73 -13.24
CA PRO A 36 -15.84 18.83 -12.30
C PRO A 36 -16.97 18.50 -11.33
N GLU A 37 -16.92 19.13 -10.16
CA GLU A 37 -17.94 18.98 -9.11
C GLU A 37 -19.33 19.38 -9.63
N TYR A 38 -20.26 18.43 -9.56
CA TYR A 38 -21.68 18.65 -9.81
C TYR A 38 -22.52 18.54 -8.53
N SER A 39 -21.96 17.98 -7.45
CA SER A 39 -22.63 17.85 -6.16
C SER A 39 -21.65 17.96 -4.99
N LYS A 40 -22.01 18.75 -3.97
CA LYS A 40 -21.25 18.88 -2.72
C LYS A 40 -21.54 17.78 -1.70
N SER A 41 -22.66 17.06 -1.87
CA SER A 41 -23.18 16.12 -0.87
C SER A 41 -23.14 14.67 -1.31
N ILE A 42 -22.96 14.40 -2.61
CA ILE A 42 -23.00 13.05 -3.18
C ILE A 42 -21.60 12.68 -3.66
N PRO A 43 -20.90 11.77 -2.97
CA PRO A 43 -19.66 11.23 -3.49
C PRO A 43 -19.92 10.25 -4.65
N GLU A 44 -18.99 10.20 -5.59
CA GLU A 44 -19.00 9.24 -6.71
C GLU A 44 -18.04 8.07 -6.45
N VAL A 45 -18.36 6.88 -6.95
CA VAL A 45 -17.44 5.74 -6.91
C VAL A 45 -16.97 5.45 -8.34
N LYS A 46 -15.69 5.70 -8.63
CA LYS A 46 -15.07 5.39 -9.92
C LYS A 46 -14.69 3.90 -9.97
N THR A 47 -15.46 3.11 -10.73
CA THR A 47 -15.24 1.66 -10.87
C THR A 47 -14.15 1.34 -11.89
N TYR A 48 -13.31 0.33 -11.71
CA TYR A 48 -12.19 0.01 -12.61
C TYR A 48 -12.58 0.07 -14.11
N PRO A 49 -11.85 0.80 -14.98
CA PRO A 49 -12.39 1.23 -16.27
C PRO A 49 -12.16 0.24 -17.41
N LEU A 50 -11.39 -0.82 -17.17
CA LEU A 50 -10.99 -1.79 -18.18
C LEU A 50 -11.60 -3.18 -17.92
N PRO A 51 -11.62 -4.06 -18.95
CA PRO A 51 -12.02 -5.45 -18.78
C PRO A 51 -11.15 -6.18 -17.76
N THR A 52 -11.66 -7.28 -17.18
CA THR A 52 -11.04 -8.00 -16.06
C THR A 52 -9.67 -8.62 -16.35
N ASP A 53 -9.30 -8.80 -17.62
CA ASP A 53 -7.97 -9.28 -18.02
C ASP A 53 -6.91 -8.17 -18.08
N GLU A 54 -7.33 -6.91 -18.07
CA GLU A 54 -6.47 -5.76 -17.83
C GLU A 54 -6.48 -5.43 -16.34
N ARG A 55 -5.29 -5.37 -15.75
CA ARG A 55 -5.16 -5.23 -14.29
C ARG A 55 -4.45 -3.97 -13.84
N ILE A 56 -3.90 -3.22 -14.79
CA ILE A 56 -3.36 -1.86 -14.62
C ILE A 56 -3.76 -0.97 -15.80
N PHE A 57 -3.96 0.31 -15.53
CA PHE A 57 -4.03 1.37 -16.52
C PHE A 57 -3.26 2.61 -16.06
N ALA A 58 -2.88 3.46 -17.01
CA ALA A 58 -2.35 4.79 -16.80
C ALA A 58 -3.34 5.83 -17.34
N LEU A 59 -3.56 6.91 -16.60
CA LEU A 59 -4.24 8.14 -17.04
C LEU A 59 -3.22 9.27 -16.99
N CYS A 60 -2.98 9.93 -18.11
CA CYS A 60 -2.06 11.06 -18.18
C CYS A 60 -2.86 12.36 -18.26
N TRP A 61 -2.54 13.31 -17.39
CA TRP A 61 -3.02 14.69 -17.47
C TRP A 61 -1.88 15.62 -17.89
N ASN A 62 -2.19 16.54 -18.79
CA ASN A 62 -1.34 17.69 -19.12
C ASN A 62 -2.18 18.95 -19.00
N ILE A 63 -1.93 19.71 -17.94
CA ILE A 63 -2.54 21.02 -17.68
C ILE A 63 -1.70 22.06 -18.40
N ALA A 64 -2.30 22.73 -19.38
CA ALA A 64 -1.67 23.78 -20.15
C ALA A 64 -1.91 25.18 -19.54
N SER A 65 -1.07 26.13 -19.90
CA SER A 65 -1.12 27.52 -19.40
C SER A 65 -2.37 28.29 -19.82
N ASP A 66 -3.17 27.76 -20.75
CA ASP A 66 -4.43 28.34 -21.23
C ASP A 66 -5.64 27.86 -20.43
N SER A 67 -5.43 27.27 -19.25
CA SER A 67 -6.47 26.64 -18.43
C SER A 67 -7.25 25.54 -19.17
N THR A 68 -6.57 24.82 -20.06
CA THR A 68 -7.08 23.58 -20.67
C THR A 68 -6.34 22.39 -20.10
N ILE A 69 -7.12 21.40 -19.64
CA ILE A 69 -6.59 20.09 -19.28
C ILE A 69 -6.75 19.15 -20.46
N TYR A 70 -5.66 18.48 -20.82
CA TYR A 70 -5.63 17.42 -21.81
C TYR A 70 -5.42 16.08 -21.11
N ALA A 71 -6.19 15.07 -21.49
CA ALA A 71 -6.12 13.75 -20.86
C ALA A 71 -6.19 12.61 -21.88
N THR A 72 -5.54 11.49 -21.54
CA THR A 72 -5.63 10.22 -22.26
C THR A 72 -5.44 9.06 -21.30
N MET A 73 -5.84 7.85 -21.71
CA MET A 73 -5.74 6.64 -20.89
C MET A 73 -5.18 5.46 -21.68
N CYS A 74 -4.29 4.70 -21.06
CA CYS A 74 -3.64 3.52 -21.61
C CYS A 74 -3.79 2.32 -20.65
N PRO A 75 -4.03 1.08 -21.15
CA PRO A 75 -4.33 0.77 -22.53
C PRO A 75 -5.72 1.30 -22.92
N SER A 76 -5.88 1.63 -24.19
CA SER A 76 -7.17 1.88 -24.82
C SER A 76 -7.25 1.10 -26.14
N PRO A 77 -8.45 0.66 -26.57
CA PRO A 77 -8.61 -0.02 -27.86
C PRO A 77 -8.16 0.85 -29.05
N GLU A 78 -8.37 2.16 -28.92
CA GLU A 78 -7.97 3.16 -29.89
C GLU A 78 -7.43 4.38 -29.11
N PRO A 79 -6.21 4.87 -29.42
CA PRO A 79 -5.67 6.07 -28.80
C PRO A 79 -6.59 7.27 -28.98
N PHE A 80 -6.78 8.04 -27.92
CA PHE A 80 -7.65 9.20 -27.94
C PHE A 80 -7.08 10.35 -27.11
N ARG A 81 -7.51 11.57 -27.43
CA ARG A 81 -7.27 12.78 -26.66
C ARG A 81 -8.58 13.35 -26.17
N TYR A 82 -8.71 13.56 -24.87
CA TYR A 82 -9.79 14.35 -24.29
C TYR A 82 -9.23 15.71 -23.87
N HIS A 83 -10.04 16.76 -23.99
CA HIS A 83 -9.67 18.07 -23.50
C HIS A 83 -10.86 18.80 -22.90
N ARG A 84 -10.59 19.67 -21.93
CA ARG A 84 -11.61 20.50 -21.30
C ARG A 84 -10.99 21.78 -20.76
N SER A 85 -11.63 22.91 -21.03
CA SER A 85 -11.27 24.18 -20.37
C SER A 85 -11.88 24.24 -18.97
N PHE A 86 -11.17 24.89 -18.04
CA PHE A 86 -11.60 25.03 -16.65
C PHE A 86 -11.28 26.44 -16.12
N GLU A 87 -11.90 26.81 -15.02
CA GLU A 87 -11.53 28.01 -14.27
C GLU A 87 -10.57 27.62 -13.14
N SER A 88 -9.51 28.41 -12.91
CA SER A 88 -8.54 28.12 -11.85
C SER A 88 -9.23 27.99 -10.49
N GLY A 89 -8.98 26.89 -9.79
CA GLY A 89 -9.67 26.52 -8.55
C GLY A 89 -10.89 25.60 -8.74
N THR A 90 -11.24 25.24 -9.98
CA THR A 90 -12.22 24.17 -10.26
C THR A 90 -11.78 22.90 -9.53
N ILE A 91 -12.72 22.25 -8.83
CA ILE A 91 -12.49 20.98 -8.16
C ILE A 91 -13.21 19.86 -8.89
N THR A 92 -12.63 18.66 -8.88
CA THR A 92 -13.31 17.46 -9.36
C THR A 92 -14.41 17.03 -8.39
N GLN A 93 -15.36 16.24 -8.87
CA GLN A 93 -16.40 15.64 -8.04
C GLN A 93 -15.75 14.84 -6.91
N LEU A 94 -16.25 14.98 -5.68
CA LEU A 94 -15.81 14.18 -4.54
C LEU A 94 -16.00 12.71 -4.86
N HIS A 95 -14.93 11.92 -4.79
CA HIS A 95 -14.99 10.53 -5.24
C HIS A 95 -14.10 9.58 -4.45
N THR A 96 -14.39 8.29 -4.62
CA THR A 96 -13.59 7.13 -4.23
C THR A 96 -13.40 6.23 -5.45
N HIS A 97 -12.64 5.14 -5.30
CA HIS A 97 -12.39 4.16 -6.36
C HIS A 97 -12.78 2.76 -5.87
N ASP A 98 -12.94 1.78 -6.74
CA ASP A 98 -12.95 0.37 -6.33
C ASP A 98 -11.59 -0.32 -6.58
N TYR A 99 -10.57 0.47 -6.92
CA TYR A 99 -9.21 0.09 -7.26
C TYR A 99 -8.20 0.96 -6.52
N ILE A 100 -6.93 0.57 -6.52
CA ILE A 100 -5.83 1.34 -5.92
C ILE A 100 -5.30 2.35 -6.94
N GLU A 101 -5.17 3.61 -6.56
CA GLU A 101 -4.67 4.66 -7.45
C GLU A 101 -3.36 5.25 -6.93
N LEU A 102 -2.39 5.42 -7.83
CA LEU A 102 -1.10 6.04 -7.58
C LEU A 102 -0.98 7.27 -8.48
N ALA A 103 -0.96 8.47 -7.90
CA ALA A 103 -0.78 9.73 -8.60
C ALA A 103 0.65 10.23 -8.43
N TYR A 104 1.38 10.44 -9.52
CA TYR A 104 2.74 10.93 -9.57
C TYR A 104 2.80 12.29 -10.26
N VAL A 105 3.48 13.26 -9.64
CA VAL A 105 3.67 14.60 -10.22
C VAL A 105 4.91 14.58 -11.10
N VAL A 106 4.70 14.48 -12.41
CA VAL A 106 5.78 14.45 -13.41
C VAL A 106 6.41 15.83 -13.58
N GLU A 107 5.57 16.87 -13.65
CA GLU A 107 5.99 18.27 -13.70
C GLU A 107 4.98 19.17 -12.97
N GLY A 108 5.48 20.30 -12.44
CA GLY A 108 4.65 21.29 -11.76
C GLY A 108 4.25 20.86 -10.35
N ALA A 109 3.02 21.18 -9.97
CA ALA A 109 2.44 20.83 -8.68
C ALA A 109 1.02 20.28 -8.87
N PHE A 110 0.61 19.39 -7.98
CA PHE A 110 -0.71 18.78 -7.98
C PHE A 110 -1.40 19.02 -6.64
N HIS A 111 -2.64 19.49 -6.69
CA HIS A 111 -3.39 19.88 -5.51
C HIS A 111 -4.55 18.92 -5.32
N GLN A 112 -4.64 18.27 -4.16
CA GLN A 112 -5.76 17.39 -3.83
C GLN A 112 -6.37 17.75 -2.48
N LYS A 113 -7.69 17.59 -2.38
CA LYS A 113 -8.39 17.55 -1.11
C LYS A 113 -8.59 16.10 -0.72
N ILE A 114 -7.84 15.60 0.25
CA ILE A 114 -7.92 14.22 0.71
C ILE A 114 -8.43 14.19 2.14
N LEU A 115 -9.55 13.51 2.38
CA LEU A 115 -10.19 13.43 3.71
C LEU A 115 -10.44 14.81 4.36
N GLY A 116 -10.75 15.81 3.53
CA GLY A 116 -11.04 17.17 3.98
C GLY A 116 -9.81 18.07 4.13
N ASN A 117 -8.60 17.53 4.04
CA ASN A 117 -7.35 18.30 4.10
C ASN A 117 -6.86 18.65 2.71
N ASN A 118 -6.40 19.89 2.51
CA ASN A 118 -5.77 20.31 1.27
C ASN A 118 -4.28 19.97 1.31
N ILE A 119 -3.83 19.22 0.32
CA ILE A 119 -2.46 18.73 0.19
C ILE A 119 -1.94 19.16 -1.17
N VAL A 120 -0.68 19.59 -1.20
CA VAL A 120 0.01 19.99 -2.43
C VAL A 120 1.20 19.07 -2.61
N PHE A 121 1.21 18.34 -3.72
CA PHE A 121 2.29 17.47 -4.15
C PHE A 121 3.17 18.21 -5.15
N GLN A 122 4.48 18.17 -4.96
CA GLN A 122 5.45 18.79 -5.87
C GLN A 122 5.99 17.75 -6.86
N LYS A 123 6.65 18.22 -7.93
CA LYS A 123 7.37 17.34 -8.87
C LYS A 123 8.18 16.27 -8.13
N GLY A 124 8.01 15.02 -8.55
CA GLY A 124 8.70 13.85 -7.99
C GLY A 124 8.01 13.23 -6.78
N GLU A 125 7.00 13.90 -6.20
CA GLU A 125 6.18 13.37 -5.12
C GLU A 125 5.01 12.54 -5.65
N LEU A 126 4.50 11.68 -4.77
CA LEU A 126 3.49 10.69 -5.12
C LEU A 126 2.45 10.52 -4.04
N CYS A 127 1.21 10.32 -4.46
CA CYS A 127 0.11 9.94 -3.60
C CYS A 127 -0.36 8.53 -3.96
N LEU A 128 -0.39 7.61 -2.98
CA LEU A 128 -1.07 6.33 -3.13
C LEU A 128 -2.38 6.37 -2.35
N VAL A 129 -3.48 6.11 -3.03
CA VAL A 129 -4.84 6.27 -2.54
C VAL A 129 -5.52 4.90 -2.52
N ASP A 130 -6.07 4.53 -1.35
CA ASP A 130 -6.91 3.33 -1.22
C ASP A 130 -8.28 3.51 -1.90
N LYS A 131 -8.94 2.40 -2.22
CA LYS A 131 -10.28 2.35 -2.80
C LYS A 131 -11.29 3.20 -2.03
N ASN A 132 -11.27 3.21 -0.69
CA ASN A 132 -12.27 3.93 0.11
C ASN A 132 -11.87 5.36 0.49
N CYS A 133 -10.76 5.88 -0.05
CA CYS A 133 -10.26 7.19 0.32
C CYS A 133 -10.97 8.29 -0.49
N LEU A 134 -11.82 9.06 0.21
CA LEU A 134 -12.54 10.20 -0.37
C LEU A 134 -11.57 11.34 -0.70
N HIS A 135 -11.53 11.73 -1.97
CA HIS A 135 -10.73 12.85 -2.42
C HIS A 135 -11.32 13.62 -3.62
N GLN A 136 -10.72 14.79 -3.87
CA GLN A 136 -10.97 15.68 -5.01
C GLN A 136 -9.64 16.24 -5.49
N ASP A 137 -9.58 16.63 -6.75
CA ASP A 137 -8.42 17.24 -7.39
C ASP A 137 -8.76 18.69 -7.72
N TYR A 138 -7.82 19.60 -7.44
CA TYR A 138 -7.94 21.00 -7.82
C TYR A 138 -7.24 21.21 -9.17
N LEU A 139 -8.00 21.75 -10.12
CA LEU A 139 -7.45 22.24 -11.38
C LEU A 139 -6.92 23.65 -11.17
N ARG A 140 -5.67 23.83 -11.56
CA ARG A 140 -4.84 25.01 -11.34
C ARG A 140 -4.35 25.52 -12.69
N GLU A 141 -4.21 26.82 -12.87
CA GLU A 141 -3.76 27.41 -14.16
C GLU A 141 -2.26 27.21 -14.40
N GLU A 142 -1.53 26.94 -13.31
CA GLU A 142 -0.11 26.60 -13.34
C GLU A 142 0.11 25.30 -14.14
N PRO A 143 0.97 25.30 -15.17
CA PRO A 143 1.21 24.11 -15.99
C PRO A 143 1.74 22.93 -15.17
N ALA A 144 1.17 21.76 -15.41
CA ALA A 144 1.53 20.53 -14.70
C ALA A 144 1.29 19.29 -15.56
N VAL A 145 2.08 18.24 -15.31
CA VAL A 145 1.88 16.92 -15.91
C VAL A 145 1.73 15.91 -14.78
N ILE A 146 0.60 15.21 -14.75
CA ILE A 146 0.28 14.24 -13.71
C ILE A 146 0.08 12.87 -14.35
N LEU A 147 0.71 11.85 -13.79
CA LEU A 147 0.53 10.46 -14.18
C LEU A 147 -0.23 9.73 -13.08
N PHE A 148 -1.42 9.22 -13.40
CA PHE A 148 -2.21 8.36 -12.52
C PHE A 148 -2.05 6.92 -12.98
N LEU A 149 -1.77 6.01 -12.07
CA LEU A 149 -1.79 4.57 -12.30
C LEU A 149 -2.92 3.95 -11.48
N GLY A 150 -3.90 3.36 -12.15
CA GLY A 150 -4.96 2.60 -11.49
C GLY A 150 -4.69 1.11 -11.60
N MET A 151 -4.70 0.41 -10.47
CA MET A 151 -4.42 -1.01 -10.38
C MET A 151 -5.57 -1.75 -9.71
N SER A 152 -5.96 -2.87 -10.31
CA SER A 152 -6.88 -3.82 -9.70
C SER A 152 -6.37 -4.32 -8.34
N ASN A 153 -7.29 -4.65 -7.44
CA ASN A 153 -6.95 -5.07 -6.08
C ASN A 153 -6.11 -6.36 -6.06
N ASP A 154 -6.41 -7.32 -6.94
CA ASP A 154 -5.69 -8.59 -7.05
C ASP A 154 -4.27 -8.39 -7.58
N MET A 155 -4.07 -7.49 -8.55
CA MET A 155 -2.72 -7.14 -8.99
C MET A 155 -1.91 -6.47 -7.88
N PHE A 156 -2.54 -5.55 -7.14
CA PHE A 156 -1.89 -4.94 -6.00
C PHE A 156 -1.53 -5.99 -4.92
N SER A 157 -2.47 -6.89 -4.57
CA SER A 157 -2.19 -8.05 -3.69
C SER A 157 -0.99 -8.85 -4.18
N GLU A 158 -0.98 -9.27 -5.45
CA GLU A 158 0.11 -10.06 -6.02
C GLU A 158 1.46 -9.35 -5.93
N ILE A 159 1.52 -8.06 -6.30
CA ILE A 159 2.76 -7.27 -6.23
C ILE A 159 3.25 -7.19 -4.80
N MET A 160 2.35 -7.06 -3.83
CA MET A 160 2.71 -6.99 -2.43
C MET A 160 3.15 -8.36 -1.86
N ASP A 161 2.48 -9.45 -2.27
CA ASP A 161 2.74 -10.82 -1.83
C ASP A 161 4.05 -11.41 -2.41
N GLU A 162 4.45 -10.99 -3.62
CA GLU A 162 5.65 -11.49 -4.31
C GLU A 162 6.98 -10.94 -3.74
N ASN A 163 6.96 -10.05 -2.74
CA ASN A 163 8.16 -9.37 -2.26
C ASN A 163 8.99 -10.16 -1.24
N ILE A 164 10.04 -10.79 -1.74
CA ILE A 164 11.23 -11.26 -0.99
C ILE A 164 12.18 -10.09 -0.60
N THR A 165 11.83 -8.83 -0.84
CA THR A 165 12.71 -7.69 -0.46
C THR A 165 11.97 -6.45 0.07
N THR A 166 12.42 -6.01 1.25
CA THR A 166 12.14 -4.75 1.99
C THR A 166 10.75 -4.60 2.64
N GLN A 167 10.55 -5.35 3.72
CA GLN A 167 9.24 -5.57 4.36
C GLN A 167 8.61 -4.42 5.15
N LYS A 168 9.28 -3.29 5.42
CA LYS A 168 8.67 -2.23 6.27
C LYS A 168 7.55 -1.48 5.56
N ILE A 169 7.75 -1.10 4.30
CA ILE A 169 6.76 -0.36 3.51
C ILE A 169 5.75 -1.30 2.88
N ILE A 170 6.11 -2.53 2.52
CA ILE A 170 5.17 -3.49 1.90
C ILE A 170 4.18 -4.04 2.92
N ALA A 171 4.62 -4.45 4.12
CA ALA A 171 3.70 -4.80 5.20
C ALA A 171 2.84 -3.60 5.59
N PHE A 172 3.40 -2.38 5.56
CA PHE A 172 2.67 -1.13 5.75
C PHE A 172 1.62 -0.90 4.65
N LEU A 173 1.97 -1.05 3.37
CA LEU A 173 1.06 -0.88 2.24
C LEU A 173 -0.06 -1.93 2.26
N GLN A 174 0.27 -3.19 2.54
CA GLN A 174 -0.70 -4.27 2.70
C GLN A 174 -1.63 -4.02 3.89
N SER A 175 -1.10 -3.61 5.04
CA SER A 175 -1.91 -3.37 6.23
C SER A 175 -2.75 -2.10 6.13
N ALA A 176 -2.18 -1.00 5.63
CA ALA A 176 -2.83 0.28 5.38
C ALA A 176 -3.97 0.16 4.37
N LEU A 177 -3.77 -0.58 3.29
CA LEU A 177 -4.70 -0.61 2.16
C LEU A 177 -5.61 -1.85 2.15
N MET A 178 -5.23 -2.96 2.79
CA MET A 178 -5.96 -4.23 2.61
C MET A 178 -6.74 -4.73 3.84
N LYS A 179 -6.47 -4.26 5.07
CA LYS A 179 -6.97 -4.93 6.31
C LYS A 179 -7.95 -4.18 7.21
N GLN A 180 -8.42 -2.97 6.89
CA GLN A 180 -9.53 -2.36 7.65
C GLN A 180 -10.62 -1.76 6.75
N LYS A 181 -11.89 -2.06 7.08
CA LYS A 181 -13.08 -1.50 6.42
C LYS A 181 -13.31 -0.02 6.76
N ASP A 182 -12.68 0.51 7.81
CA ASP A 182 -13.06 1.80 8.41
C ASP A 182 -11.96 2.87 8.43
N VAL A 183 -10.72 2.57 8.06
CA VAL A 183 -9.66 3.59 8.01
C VAL A 183 -9.47 3.99 6.55
N ARG A 184 -9.83 5.24 6.24
CA ARG A 184 -9.62 5.83 4.92
C ARG A 184 -8.14 6.20 4.82
N GLN A 185 -7.41 5.62 3.88
CA GLN A 185 -5.95 5.76 3.84
C GLN A 185 -5.47 6.32 2.52
N TYR A 186 -4.55 7.28 2.62
CA TYR A 186 -3.67 7.70 1.56
C TYR A 186 -2.26 7.80 2.12
N LEU A 187 -1.27 7.69 1.24
CA LEU A 187 0.14 7.81 1.54
C LEU A 187 0.75 8.88 0.68
N HIS A 188 1.46 9.81 1.33
CA HIS A 188 2.25 10.82 0.66
C HIS A 188 3.71 10.38 0.70
N PHE A 189 4.26 10.09 -0.48
CA PHE A 189 5.64 9.76 -0.71
C PHE A 189 6.40 10.99 -1.21
N THR A 190 7.50 11.31 -0.54
CA THR A 190 8.43 12.39 -0.90
C THR A 190 9.78 11.78 -1.29
N PRO A 191 10.36 12.19 -2.42
CA PRO A 191 11.62 11.61 -2.89
C PRO A 191 12.74 11.91 -1.87
N GLY A 192 13.49 10.88 -1.49
CA GLY A 192 14.75 11.06 -0.78
C GLY A 192 15.82 11.70 -1.68
N ASN A 193 16.96 12.05 -1.10
CA ASN A 193 18.03 12.79 -1.80
C ASN A 193 18.57 12.10 -3.08
N THR A 194 18.36 10.79 -3.26
CA THR A 194 18.86 9.98 -4.39
C THR A 194 17.77 9.51 -5.36
N ALA A 195 16.49 9.73 -5.05
CA ALA A 195 15.38 8.95 -5.63
C ALA A 195 14.88 9.41 -7.01
N GLY A 196 15.04 10.71 -7.34
CA GLY A 196 14.21 11.37 -8.35
C GLY A 196 14.33 10.80 -9.78
N HIS A 197 15.53 10.42 -10.22
CA HIS A 197 15.73 10.01 -11.61
C HIS A 197 15.43 8.53 -11.87
N GLU A 198 15.68 7.64 -10.90
CA GLU A 198 15.52 6.19 -11.12
C GLU A 198 14.04 5.81 -11.30
N ILE A 199 13.12 6.39 -10.52
CA ILE A 199 11.70 6.02 -10.60
C ILE A 199 11.04 6.51 -11.90
N GLU A 200 11.46 7.67 -12.43
CA GLU A 200 10.92 8.23 -13.68
C GLU A 200 11.20 7.30 -14.87
N ASP A 201 12.36 6.63 -14.89
CA ASP A 201 12.70 5.63 -15.91
C ASP A 201 11.72 4.45 -15.90
N TYR A 202 11.34 3.98 -14.71
CA TYR A 202 10.37 2.88 -14.58
C TYR A 202 8.94 3.33 -14.92
N PHE A 203 8.55 4.54 -14.57
CA PHE A 203 7.26 5.10 -15.03
C PHE A 203 7.23 5.25 -16.56
N TYR A 204 8.33 5.70 -17.16
CA TYR A 204 8.47 5.81 -18.61
C TYR A 204 8.29 4.44 -19.27
N LEU A 205 9.03 3.42 -18.80
CA LEU A 205 8.93 2.06 -19.31
C LEU A 205 7.52 1.50 -19.15
N LEU A 206 6.89 1.71 -17.98
CA LEU A 206 5.54 1.23 -17.72
C LEU A 206 4.53 1.85 -18.68
N LEU A 207 4.58 3.17 -18.83
CA LEU A 207 3.67 3.91 -19.70
C LEU A 207 3.85 3.51 -21.18
N LYS A 208 5.11 3.31 -21.61
CA LYS A 208 5.43 2.82 -22.95
C LYS A 208 4.84 1.42 -23.19
N GLU A 209 5.02 0.48 -22.28
CA GLU A 209 4.47 -0.88 -22.38
C GLU A 209 2.94 -0.88 -22.44
N LEU A 210 2.28 -0.05 -21.61
CA LEU A 210 0.82 0.11 -21.62
C LEU A 210 0.31 0.73 -22.93
N HIS A 211 1.10 1.58 -23.57
CA HIS A 211 0.75 2.22 -24.83
C HIS A 211 0.95 1.30 -26.04
N GLU A 212 2.11 0.64 -26.13
CA GLU A 212 2.47 -0.21 -27.28
C GLU A 212 1.78 -1.57 -27.27
N ARG A 213 1.50 -2.14 -26.08
CA ARG A 213 0.79 -3.41 -25.89
C ARG A 213 1.40 -4.58 -26.66
N ASN A 214 2.73 -4.62 -26.75
CA ASN A 214 3.46 -5.74 -27.35
C ASN A 214 3.17 -7.05 -26.62
N VAL A 215 3.34 -8.18 -27.30
CA VAL A 215 3.11 -9.51 -26.71
C VAL A 215 3.90 -9.64 -25.40
N GLY A 216 3.20 -9.91 -24.30
CA GLY A 216 3.79 -10.05 -22.97
C GLY A 216 3.80 -8.78 -22.10
N TYR A 217 3.33 -7.63 -22.60
CA TYR A 217 3.37 -6.35 -21.86
C TYR A 217 2.78 -6.46 -20.44
N ARG A 218 1.72 -7.26 -20.22
CA ARG A 218 1.12 -7.44 -18.89
C ARG A 218 2.11 -7.98 -17.85
N TYR A 219 2.95 -8.93 -18.23
CA TYR A 219 3.99 -9.47 -17.36
C TYR A 219 5.12 -8.47 -17.13
N ILE A 220 5.47 -7.71 -18.17
CA ILE A 220 6.49 -6.66 -18.10
C ILE A 220 6.02 -5.53 -17.18
N CYS A 221 4.78 -5.05 -17.34
CA CYS A 221 4.15 -4.07 -16.46
C CYS A 221 4.17 -4.53 -14.99
N LYS A 222 3.84 -5.80 -14.72
CA LYS A 222 3.93 -6.37 -13.36
C LYS A 222 5.37 -6.30 -12.81
N GLY A 223 6.36 -6.70 -13.59
CA GLY A 223 7.77 -6.62 -13.21
C GLY A 223 8.26 -5.18 -12.97
N ILE A 224 7.80 -4.23 -13.78
CA ILE A 224 8.11 -2.81 -13.61
C ILE A 224 7.45 -2.25 -12.34
N LEU A 225 6.21 -2.61 -12.05
CA LEU A 225 5.55 -2.19 -10.80
C LEU A 225 6.28 -2.72 -9.57
N LEU A 226 6.76 -3.97 -9.59
CA LEU A 226 7.61 -4.48 -8.50
C LEU A 226 8.84 -3.59 -8.29
N ARG A 227 9.46 -3.08 -9.35
CA ARG A 227 10.59 -2.13 -9.26
C ARG A 227 10.16 -0.77 -8.72
N ILE A 228 9.03 -0.23 -9.17
CA ILE A 228 8.47 1.02 -8.65
C ILE A 228 8.20 0.91 -7.15
N PHE A 229 7.51 -0.15 -6.70
CA PHE A 229 7.22 -0.38 -5.28
C PHE A 229 8.48 -0.63 -4.46
N ARG A 230 9.49 -1.30 -5.01
CA ARG A 230 10.81 -1.41 -4.39
C ARG A 230 11.45 -0.03 -4.17
N ILE A 231 11.45 0.85 -5.18
CA ILE A 231 12.02 2.20 -5.06
C ILE A 231 11.22 3.02 -4.04
N LEU A 232 9.89 2.98 -4.10
CA LEU A 232 9.04 3.61 -3.08
C LEU A 232 9.35 3.10 -1.68
N SER A 233 9.77 1.83 -1.55
CA SER A 233 10.10 1.21 -0.27
C SER A 233 11.50 1.54 0.28
N THR A 234 12.43 2.05 -0.54
CA THR A 234 13.83 2.27 -0.12
C THR A 234 14.33 3.69 -0.32
N GLU A 235 13.88 4.38 -1.36
CA GLU A 235 14.39 5.70 -1.75
C GLU A 235 13.42 6.83 -1.43
N TYR A 236 12.16 6.51 -1.13
CA TYR A 236 11.15 7.49 -0.78
C TYR A 236 10.89 7.50 0.72
N ASP A 237 10.81 8.71 1.27
CA ASP A 237 10.21 8.93 2.57
C ASP A 237 8.69 8.95 2.43
N PHE A 238 7.97 8.51 3.44
CA PHE A 238 6.52 8.63 3.48
C PHE A 238 6.07 9.18 4.83
N SER A 239 5.14 10.13 4.79
CA SER A 239 4.63 10.76 6.00
C SER A 239 3.41 10.03 6.54
N LEU A 240 3.43 9.72 7.84
CA LEU A 240 2.29 9.19 8.57
C LEU A 240 1.85 10.20 9.63
N SER A 241 0.56 10.50 9.66
CA SER A 241 -0.05 11.16 10.81
C SER A 241 0.18 10.35 12.09
N GLY A 242 0.07 10.98 13.26
CA GLY A 242 0.24 10.29 14.55
C GLY A 242 -0.78 9.16 14.76
N GLU A 243 -1.97 9.29 14.18
CA GLU A 243 -3.02 8.26 14.19
C GLU A 243 -2.70 7.10 13.26
N GLN A 244 -2.22 7.39 12.05
CA GLN A 244 -1.74 6.36 11.11
C GLN A 244 -0.57 5.59 11.70
N ARG A 245 0.38 6.25 12.39
CA ARG A 245 1.49 5.56 13.09
C ARG A 245 1.01 4.59 14.17
N ARG A 246 -0.04 4.93 14.93
CA ARG A 246 -0.59 4.03 15.95
C ARG A 246 -1.32 2.85 15.32
N THR A 247 -2.16 3.12 14.33
CA THR A 247 -2.86 2.09 13.54
C THR A 247 -1.84 1.11 12.96
N MET A 248 -0.73 1.62 12.43
CA MET A 248 0.36 0.81 11.93
C MET A 248 1.06 -0.03 13.00
N SER A 249 1.40 0.60 14.12
CA SER A 249 1.99 -0.12 15.25
C SER A 249 1.06 -1.22 15.78
N TRP A 250 -0.26 -1.10 15.58
CA TRP A 250 -1.23 -2.13 15.92
C TRP A 250 -1.25 -3.25 14.88
N ILE A 251 -1.28 -2.93 13.59
CA ILE A 251 -1.38 -3.98 12.55
C ILE A 251 -0.09 -4.81 12.48
N VAL A 252 1.08 -4.17 12.54
CA VAL A 252 2.35 -4.92 12.62
C VAL A 252 2.39 -5.78 13.87
N PHE A 253 1.80 -5.31 14.98
CA PHE A 253 1.68 -6.11 16.19
C PHE A 253 0.76 -7.32 16.01
N GLU A 254 -0.39 -7.19 15.35
CA GLU A 254 -1.30 -8.31 15.05
C GLU A 254 -0.59 -9.39 14.22
N GLU A 255 0.15 -9.02 13.17
CA GLU A 255 0.88 -9.97 12.33
C GLU A 255 2.04 -10.65 13.09
N VAL A 256 2.80 -9.87 13.86
CA VAL A 256 3.85 -10.41 14.74
C VAL A 256 3.24 -11.33 15.79
N SER A 257 2.09 -10.96 16.39
CA SER A 257 1.38 -11.77 17.37
C SER A 257 0.92 -13.08 16.77
N GLU A 258 0.31 -13.06 15.59
CA GLU A 258 -0.16 -14.26 14.90
C GLU A 258 1.03 -15.18 14.54
N TYR A 259 2.14 -14.61 14.07
CA TYR A 259 3.36 -15.38 13.80
C TYR A 259 3.93 -16.01 15.08
N ILE A 260 3.97 -15.27 16.18
CA ILE A 260 4.37 -15.80 17.49
C ILE A 260 3.42 -16.91 17.93
N GLN A 261 2.10 -16.76 17.77
CA GLN A 261 1.12 -17.78 18.14
C GLN A 261 1.22 -19.04 17.28
N ARG A 262 1.67 -18.94 16.03
CA ARG A 262 1.90 -20.12 15.18
C ARG A 262 3.22 -20.83 15.51
N ASN A 263 4.23 -20.07 15.96
CA ASN A 263 5.60 -20.56 16.17
C ASN A 263 6.05 -20.56 17.65
N TYR A 264 5.14 -20.42 18.61
CA TYR A 264 5.45 -20.09 20.01
C TYR A 264 6.47 -21.03 20.66
N ALA A 265 6.51 -22.30 20.26
CA ALA A 265 7.34 -23.33 20.91
C ALA A 265 8.84 -23.03 20.76
N HIS A 266 9.27 -22.50 19.62
CA HIS A 266 10.69 -22.33 19.31
C HIS A 266 11.07 -20.91 18.89
N ILE A 267 10.09 -20.01 18.76
CA ILE A 267 10.31 -18.64 18.32
C ILE A 267 11.39 -17.91 19.13
N THR A 268 12.28 -17.22 18.42
CA THR A 268 13.26 -16.29 18.99
C THR A 268 13.03 -14.87 18.49
N ILE A 269 13.53 -13.88 19.23
CA ILE A 269 13.44 -12.49 18.78
C ILE A 269 14.29 -12.23 17.53
N GLN A 270 15.41 -12.95 17.38
CA GLN A 270 16.23 -12.94 16.17
C GLN A 270 15.44 -13.50 14.97
N GLU A 271 14.67 -14.59 15.16
CA GLU A 271 13.81 -15.12 14.11
C GLU A 271 12.72 -14.11 13.70
N LEU A 272 12.17 -13.33 14.64
CA LEU A 272 11.29 -12.20 14.28
C LEU A 272 12.03 -11.12 13.50
N ALA A 273 13.25 -10.79 13.91
CA ALA A 273 14.10 -9.83 13.20
C ALA A 273 14.42 -10.27 11.77
N ASP A 274 14.71 -11.55 11.58
CA ASP A 274 15.01 -12.13 10.27
C ASP A 274 13.75 -12.25 9.42
N THR A 275 12.62 -12.64 10.01
CA THR A 275 11.35 -12.86 9.31
C THR A 275 10.68 -11.56 8.88
N PHE A 276 10.73 -10.53 9.72
CA PHE A 276 10.05 -9.25 9.52
C PHE A 276 11.03 -8.09 9.19
N HIS A 277 12.33 -8.36 9.11
CA HIS A 277 13.39 -7.41 8.76
C HIS A 277 13.38 -6.09 9.58
N PHE A 278 13.05 -6.19 10.87
CA PHE A 278 13.25 -5.12 11.85
C PHE A 278 14.36 -5.48 12.84
N GLN A 279 14.95 -4.49 13.49
CA GLN A 279 15.88 -4.74 14.60
C GLN A 279 15.13 -5.29 15.82
N GLU A 280 15.77 -6.12 16.63
CA GLU A 280 15.18 -6.72 17.84
C GLU A 280 14.52 -5.68 18.77
N ASP A 281 15.15 -4.52 18.95
CA ASP A 281 14.65 -3.40 19.75
C ASP A 281 13.30 -2.85 19.26
N TYR A 282 12.99 -3.00 17.97
CA TYR A 282 11.67 -2.66 17.45
C TYR A 282 10.61 -3.59 18.04
N PHE A 283 10.80 -4.92 18.02
CA PHE A 283 9.81 -5.87 18.56
C PHE A 283 9.64 -5.73 20.06
N ASN A 284 10.74 -5.49 20.79
CA ASN A 284 10.66 -5.24 22.23
C ASN A 284 9.77 -4.03 22.54
N ARG A 285 9.88 -2.93 21.77
CA ARG A 285 9.02 -1.76 21.91
C ARG A 285 7.60 -2.03 21.42
N LEU A 286 7.45 -2.67 20.26
CA LEU A 286 6.17 -2.99 19.64
C LEU A 286 5.28 -3.83 20.57
N ILE A 287 5.82 -4.93 21.09
CA ILE A 287 5.09 -5.84 21.99
C ILE A 287 4.80 -5.14 23.30
N LYS A 288 5.77 -4.42 23.88
CA LYS A 288 5.57 -3.71 25.15
C LYS A 288 4.52 -2.61 25.05
N ASN A 289 4.50 -1.85 23.95
CA ASN A 289 3.54 -0.77 23.76
C ASN A 289 2.11 -1.30 23.59
N ASN A 290 1.94 -2.47 22.95
CA ASN A 290 0.61 -3.04 22.68
C ASN A 290 0.10 -3.99 23.78
N THR A 291 0.99 -4.65 24.53
CA THR A 291 0.61 -5.67 25.54
C THR A 291 0.99 -5.30 26.97
N GLY A 292 1.89 -4.32 27.15
CA GLY A 292 2.54 -4.04 28.44
C GLY A 292 3.66 -5.01 28.81
N LEU A 293 3.91 -6.06 28.02
CA LEU A 293 4.87 -7.13 28.32
C LEU A 293 6.15 -7.03 27.48
N THR A 294 7.25 -7.55 28.01
CA THR A 294 8.44 -7.81 27.17
C THR A 294 8.18 -8.96 26.21
N TYR A 295 8.94 -9.06 25.12
CA TYR A 295 8.87 -10.20 24.19
C TYR A 295 8.88 -11.55 24.93
N SER A 296 9.85 -11.75 25.82
CA SER A 296 10.00 -13.00 26.56
C SER A 296 8.81 -13.30 27.49
N ALA A 297 8.24 -12.28 28.13
CA ALA A 297 7.06 -12.43 28.98
C ALA A 297 5.80 -12.74 28.15
N TYR A 298 5.66 -12.11 26.99
CA TYR A 298 4.57 -12.36 26.06
C TYR A 298 4.58 -13.80 25.52
N VAL A 299 5.74 -14.28 25.05
CA VAL A 299 5.90 -15.66 24.60
C VAL A 299 5.68 -16.65 25.76
N GLN A 300 6.19 -16.36 26.96
CA GLN A 300 5.93 -17.19 28.14
C GLN A 300 4.44 -17.29 28.46
N GLN A 301 3.71 -16.18 28.36
CA GLN A 301 2.27 -16.16 28.60
C GLN A 301 1.53 -17.10 27.63
N ILE A 302 1.83 -17.02 26.34
CA ILE A 302 1.25 -17.86 25.28
C ILE A 302 1.59 -19.34 25.53
N ARG A 303 2.84 -19.66 25.85
CA ARG A 303 3.27 -21.04 26.15
C ARG A 303 2.54 -21.62 27.36
N LEU A 304 2.32 -20.81 28.39
CA LEU A 304 1.60 -21.23 29.60
C LEU A 304 0.10 -21.44 29.35
N GLU A 305 -0.54 -20.55 28.59
CA GLU A 305 -1.93 -20.72 28.15
C GLU A 305 -2.10 -21.99 27.31
N ARG A 306 -1.15 -22.26 26.42
CA ARG A 306 -1.16 -23.50 25.64
C ARG A 306 -0.94 -24.74 26.50
N ALA A 307 -0.06 -24.65 27.51
CA ALA A 307 0.15 -25.73 28.46
C ALA A 307 -1.11 -26.03 29.27
N GLU A 308 -1.82 -25.00 29.72
CA GLU A 308 -3.11 -25.13 30.40
C GLU A 308 -4.14 -25.86 29.52
N GLN A 309 -4.30 -25.45 28.27
CA GLN A 309 -5.19 -26.14 27.31
C GLN A 309 -4.77 -27.61 27.12
N LEU A 310 -3.48 -27.88 26.91
CA LEU A 310 -3.01 -29.27 26.74
C LEU A 310 -3.18 -30.12 28.01
N LEU A 311 -3.09 -29.53 29.19
CA LEU A 311 -3.29 -30.23 30.47
C LEU A 311 -4.74 -30.67 30.67
N THR A 312 -5.69 -29.92 30.11
CA THR A 312 -7.15 -30.12 30.23
C THR A 312 -7.71 -30.96 29.08
N ASP A 313 -7.26 -30.70 27.85
CA ASP A 313 -7.81 -31.32 26.63
C ASP A 313 -7.15 -32.66 26.28
N THR A 314 -6.03 -33.02 26.92
CA THR A 314 -5.23 -34.20 26.53
C THR A 314 -4.74 -35.04 27.70
N GLN A 315 -4.39 -36.30 27.41
CA GLN A 315 -3.80 -37.23 28.37
C GLN A 315 -2.25 -37.26 28.33
N LYS A 316 -1.62 -36.34 27.60
CA LYS A 316 -0.15 -36.27 27.49
C LYS A 316 0.47 -36.07 28.87
N SER A 317 1.64 -36.64 29.12
CA SER A 317 2.36 -36.40 30.37
C SER A 317 2.75 -34.92 30.51
N VAL A 318 2.98 -34.45 31.75
CA VAL A 318 3.45 -33.08 31.99
C VAL A 318 4.79 -32.82 31.31
N GLU A 319 5.61 -33.86 31.17
CA GLU A 319 6.88 -33.84 30.46
C GLU A 319 6.69 -33.59 28.96
N GLU A 320 5.85 -34.38 28.30
CA GLU A 320 5.53 -34.16 26.88
C GLU A 320 4.91 -32.79 26.64
N ILE A 321 4.04 -32.32 27.53
CA ILE A 321 3.46 -30.98 27.41
C ILE A 321 4.54 -29.91 27.52
N SER A 322 5.47 -30.03 28.48
CA SER A 322 6.56 -29.06 28.64
C SER A 322 7.43 -28.95 27.39
N GLU A 323 7.70 -30.08 26.72
CA GLU A 323 8.43 -30.11 25.45
C GLU A 323 7.63 -29.49 24.31
N ILE A 324 6.33 -29.86 24.17
CA ILE A 324 5.43 -29.32 23.14
C ILE A 324 5.31 -27.80 23.23
N VAL A 325 5.28 -27.24 24.44
CA VAL A 325 5.19 -25.79 24.63
C VAL A 325 6.54 -25.08 24.58
N GLY A 326 7.64 -25.80 24.35
CA GLY A 326 8.95 -25.20 24.09
C GLY A 326 9.87 -25.03 25.31
N TYR A 327 9.71 -25.87 26.35
CA TYR A 327 10.59 -25.88 27.52
C TYR A 327 11.36 -27.19 27.64
N HIS A 328 12.69 -27.12 27.49
CA HIS A 328 13.58 -28.27 27.75
C HIS A 328 13.90 -28.44 29.24
N ASN A 329 13.87 -27.35 30.02
CA ASN A 329 14.11 -27.39 31.46
C ASN A 329 12.80 -27.55 32.23
N LYS A 330 12.51 -28.78 32.68
CA LYS A 330 11.32 -29.11 33.48
C LYS A 330 11.24 -28.28 34.76
N GLY A 331 12.34 -28.13 35.49
CA GLY A 331 12.36 -27.37 36.74
C GLY A 331 11.93 -25.92 36.54
N TYR A 332 12.38 -25.32 35.44
CA TYR A 332 11.97 -23.97 35.05
C TYR A 332 10.47 -23.92 34.69
N PHE A 333 9.98 -24.83 33.85
CA PHE A 333 8.56 -24.92 33.47
C PHE A 333 7.64 -25.05 34.70
N TYR A 334 7.96 -25.96 35.63
CA TYR A 334 7.18 -26.14 36.85
C TYR A 334 7.14 -24.87 37.72
N LYS A 335 8.27 -24.16 37.81
CA LYS A 335 8.36 -22.90 38.55
C LYS A 335 7.43 -21.84 37.95
N ILE A 336 7.57 -21.54 36.66
CA ILE A 336 6.79 -20.47 36.00
C ILE A 336 5.30 -20.82 35.92
N PHE A 337 4.94 -22.10 35.76
CA PHE A 337 3.55 -22.53 35.77
C PHE A 337 2.92 -22.31 37.15
N ARG A 338 3.64 -22.68 38.22
CA ARG A 338 3.18 -22.46 39.59
C ARG A 338 3.09 -20.98 39.94
N GLU A 339 3.99 -20.15 39.44
CA GLU A 339 3.93 -18.70 39.62
C GLU A 339 2.68 -18.10 38.96
N LYS A 340 2.29 -18.56 37.76
CA LYS A 340 1.09 -18.06 37.06
C LYS A 340 -0.23 -18.60 37.64
N TYR A 341 -0.31 -19.89 37.92
CA TYR A 341 -1.57 -20.58 38.28
C TYR A 341 -1.70 -20.95 39.76
N GLY A 342 -0.71 -20.64 40.59
CA GLY A 342 -0.72 -20.94 42.04
C GLY A 342 -0.54 -22.42 42.41
N THR A 343 -0.46 -23.33 41.44
CA THR A 343 -0.39 -24.78 41.65
C THR A 343 0.51 -25.46 40.63
N THR A 344 0.90 -26.72 40.87
CA THR A 344 1.73 -27.47 39.92
C THR A 344 0.89 -27.98 38.74
N PRO A 345 1.49 -28.18 37.54
CA PRO A 345 0.77 -28.71 36.37
C PRO A 345 0.00 -30.01 36.66
N SER A 346 0.62 -30.94 37.40
CA SER A 346 -0.01 -32.22 37.77
C SER A 346 -1.22 -32.05 38.68
N ARG A 347 -1.20 -31.04 39.56
CA ARG A 347 -2.33 -30.74 40.45
C ARG A 347 -3.39 -29.92 39.72
N TYR A 348 -2.99 -29.06 38.78
CA TYR A 348 -3.91 -28.35 37.89
C TYR A 348 -4.80 -29.33 37.14
N ARG A 349 -4.20 -30.32 36.45
CA ARG A 349 -4.93 -31.37 35.73
C ARG A 349 -5.93 -32.14 36.60
N LYS A 350 -5.60 -32.41 37.87
CA LYS A 350 -6.50 -33.15 38.77
C LYS A 350 -7.74 -32.34 39.18
N ASN A 351 -7.65 -31.02 39.07
CA ASN A 351 -8.68 -30.08 39.50
C ASN A 351 -9.48 -29.49 38.33
N SER A 352 -9.10 -29.79 37.09
CA SER A 352 -9.82 -29.48 35.86
C SER A 352 -10.60 -30.70 35.41
#